data_AF-A0AAE7BI27-F1
#
_entry.id   AF-A0AAE7BI27-F1
#
_cell.length_a   1.000
_cell.length_b   1.000
_cell.length_c   1.000
_cell.angle_alpha   90.00
_cell.angle_beta   90.00
_cell.angle_gamma   90.00
#
_symmetry.space_group_name_H-M   'P 1'
#
loop_
_entity.id
_entity.type
_entity.pdbx_description
1 polymer ?
#
loop_
_entity_poly.entity_id
_entity_poly.type
_entity_poly.pdbx_seq_one_letter_code
_entity_poly.pdbx_strand_id
1 'polypeptide(L)'
;MGAEGFITYQTGTDAQKAFEDAVENARYEYGNRGYTGTIAEKDDVTVVTTTPMPLDEANEYAGRLLAARDSPMSDKRGPAGAVPVLTGERTVEVVITTADAPPGGFEGSYEDAARAVLTARGLLAEGEEVAYGVTGSYQLHPITRRPYTGTMKVPLVNGPLEHTGWLFFGVASC
;
A
#
# COMPACT_ATOMS: atom_id res chain seq x y z
N MET A 1 25.07 11.41 18.70
CA MET A 1 23.62 11.14 18.58
C MET A 1 23.44 10.41 17.26
N GLY A 2 22.76 9.26 17.28
CA GLY A 2 22.51 8.46 16.08
C GLY A 2 21.51 9.15 15.16
N ALA A 3 21.56 8.75 13.89
CA ALA A 3 20.55 9.08 12.91
C ALA A 3 20.44 7.90 11.94
N GLU A 4 19.22 7.55 11.57
CA GLU A 4 18.91 6.41 10.70
C GLU A 4 18.04 6.88 9.52
N GLY A 5 18.36 6.38 8.33
CA GLY A 5 17.57 6.65 7.13
C GLY A 5 16.35 5.76 7.12
N PHE A 6 15.18 6.32 6.81
CA PHE A 6 13.96 5.57 6.61
C PHE A 6 13.45 5.77 5.18
N ILE A 7 12.76 4.73 4.69
CA ILE A 7 11.95 4.78 3.48
C ILE A 7 10.65 4.04 3.82
N THR A 8 9.52 4.64 3.48
CA THR A 8 8.18 4.13 3.81
C THR A 8 7.25 4.45 2.67
N TYR A 9 6.55 3.41 2.18
CA TYR A 9 5.46 3.58 1.25
C TYR A 9 4.14 3.69 2.01
N GLN A 10 3.28 4.62 1.58
CA GLN A 10 1.93 4.75 2.09
C GLN A 10 0.95 4.95 0.94
N THR A 11 -0.16 4.24 0.98
CA THR A 11 -1.23 4.36 -0.02
C THR A 11 -2.01 5.67 0.17
N GLY A 12 -2.55 6.20 -0.93
CA GLY A 12 -3.32 7.44 -0.96
C GLY A 12 -2.88 8.37 -2.08
N THR A 13 -3.83 9.02 -2.75
CA THR A 13 -3.52 9.94 -3.86
C THR A 13 -3.18 11.35 -3.39
N ASP A 14 -3.52 11.70 -2.16
CA ASP A 14 -3.19 12.98 -1.53
C ASP A 14 -1.90 12.85 -0.70
N ALA A 15 -0.88 13.65 -1.04
CA ALA A 15 0.44 13.57 -0.42
C ALA A 15 0.40 13.88 1.09
N GLN A 16 -0.35 14.90 1.47
CA GLN A 16 -0.38 15.39 2.83
C GLN A 16 -1.12 14.40 3.73
N LYS A 17 -2.28 13.92 3.27
CA LYS A 17 -3.04 12.91 3.99
C LYS A 17 -2.26 11.59 4.11
N ALA A 18 -1.63 11.14 3.02
CA ALA A 18 -0.78 9.95 3.07
C ALA A 18 0.38 10.14 4.05
N PHE A 19 0.98 11.33 4.12
CA PHE A 19 2.04 11.61 5.09
C PHE A 19 1.52 11.51 6.53
N GLU A 20 0.38 12.13 6.82
CA GLU A 20 -0.26 12.09 8.14
C GLU A 20 -0.60 10.65 8.56
N ASP A 21 -1.20 9.87 7.66
CA ASP A 21 -1.52 8.45 7.89
C ASP A 21 -0.24 7.62 8.17
N ALA A 22 0.84 7.87 7.41
CA ALA A 22 2.12 7.19 7.60
C ALA A 22 2.78 7.54 8.95
N VAL A 23 2.72 8.81 9.36
CA VAL A 23 3.21 9.28 10.66
C VAL A 23 2.39 8.66 11.80
N GLU A 24 1.07 8.61 11.69
CA GLU A 24 0.20 7.98 12.70
C GLU A 24 0.48 6.47 12.83
N ASN A 25 0.60 5.77 11.70
CA ASN A 25 0.95 4.34 11.69
C ASN A 25 2.30 4.08 12.36
N ALA A 26 3.33 4.84 11.99
CA ALA A 26 4.67 4.70 12.59
C ALA A 26 4.66 5.02 14.09
N ARG A 27 3.85 5.98 14.53
CA ARG A 27 3.65 6.32 15.94
C ARG A 27 2.95 5.22 16.72
N TYR A 28 1.99 4.54 16.10
CA TYR A 28 1.31 3.40 16.68
C TYR A 28 2.26 2.20 16.85
N GLU A 29 3.09 1.92 15.84
CA GLU A 29 4.00 0.77 15.83
C GLU A 29 5.24 0.96 16.69
N TYR A 30 5.91 2.11 16.57
CA TYR A 30 7.21 2.39 17.20
C TYR A 30 7.12 3.32 18.40
N GLY A 31 5.94 3.87 18.65
CA GLY A 31 5.67 4.80 19.74
C GLY A 31 5.86 6.27 19.34
N ASN A 32 5.55 7.13 20.31
CA ASN A 32 5.54 8.59 20.16
C ASN A 32 6.72 9.29 20.86
N ARG A 33 7.63 8.51 21.46
CA ARG A 33 8.84 9.07 22.08
C ARG A 33 9.83 9.31 20.95
N GLY A 34 10.42 10.51 20.86
CA GLY A 34 11.46 10.77 19.86
C GLY A 34 12.59 9.74 19.92
N TYR A 35 13.40 9.67 18.87
CA TYR A 35 14.42 8.63 18.63
C TYR A 35 13.82 7.27 18.18
N THR A 36 12.77 7.28 17.36
CA THR A 36 12.21 6.08 16.73
C THR A 36 12.97 5.64 15.49
N GLY A 37 13.75 6.54 14.85
CA GLY A 37 14.41 6.26 13.58
C GLY A 37 13.44 6.16 12.39
N THR A 38 12.19 6.60 12.55
CA THR A 38 11.13 6.45 11.55
C THR A 38 10.50 7.78 11.14
N ILE A 39 9.60 7.74 10.16
CA ILE A 39 8.79 8.89 9.72
C ILE A 39 7.99 9.54 10.87
N ALA A 40 7.73 8.84 11.98
CA ALA A 40 7.04 9.35 13.16
C ALA A 40 7.64 10.65 13.75
N GLU A 41 8.94 10.88 13.51
CA GLU A 41 9.68 12.07 13.95
C GLU A 41 9.57 13.27 13.00
N LYS A 42 8.93 13.09 11.84
CA LYS A 42 8.80 14.15 10.85
C LYS A 42 7.52 14.93 11.10
N ASP A 43 7.66 16.26 11.10
CA ASP A 43 6.54 17.19 11.24
C ASP A 43 6.12 17.80 9.90
N ASP A 44 6.94 17.62 8.86
CA ASP A 44 6.72 18.23 7.53
C ASP A 44 7.24 17.31 6.40
N VAL A 45 6.67 17.50 5.23
CA VAL A 45 6.95 16.74 4.02
C VAL A 45 7.09 17.66 2.81
N THR A 46 8.06 17.37 1.96
CA THR A 46 8.28 18.09 0.70
C THR A 46 8.17 17.13 -0.46
N VAL A 47 7.26 17.42 -1.39
CA VAL A 47 7.18 16.72 -2.67
C VAL A 47 8.41 17.08 -3.51
N VAL A 48 9.34 16.14 -3.65
CA VAL A 48 10.64 16.37 -4.31
C VAL A 48 10.55 16.27 -5.83
N THR A 49 9.49 15.63 -6.34
CA THR A 49 9.17 15.53 -7.76
C THR A 49 7.67 15.35 -7.94
N THR A 50 7.11 15.91 -9.00
CA THR A 50 5.70 15.70 -9.38
C THR A 50 5.53 14.59 -10.41
N THR A 51 6.63 13.99 -10.88
CA THR A 51 6.60 12.90 -11.86
C THR A 51 6.42 11.57 -11.12
N PRO A 52 5.29 10.87 -11.29
CA PRO A 52 5.09 9.55 -10.70
C PRO A 52 6.03 8.53 -11.32
N MET A 53 6.55 7.59 -10.51
CA MET A 53 7.44 6.52 -10.97
C MET A 53 7.14 5.20 -10.25
N PRO A 54 7.49 4.05 -10.84
CA PRO A 54 7.38 2.75 -10.17
C PRO A 54 8.08 2.72 -8.80
N LEU A 55 7.61 1.87 -7.89
CA LEU A 55 8.14 1.81 -6.52
C LEU A 55 9.66 1.58 -6.47
N ASP A 56 10.19 0.71 -7.33
CA ASP A 56 11.64 0.44 -7.37
C ASP A 56 12.43 1.67 -7.82
N GLU A 57 11.96 2.39 -8.85
CA GLU A 57 12.57 3.63 -9.31
C GLU A 57 12.48 4.74 -8.24
N ALA A 58 11.36 4.81 -7.52
CA ALA A 58 11.17 5.73 -6.41
C ALA A 58 12.16 5.46 -5.27
N ASN A 59 12.39 4.18 -4.93
CA ASN A 59 13.38 3.77 -3.94
C ASN A 59 14.80 4.19 -4.35
N GLU A 60 15.18 3.95 -5.61
CA GLU A 60 16.47 4.39 -6.13
C GLU A 60 16.61 5.92 -6.10
N TYR A 61 15.55 6.65 -6.48
CA TYR A 61 15.52 8.10 -6.47
C TYR A 61 15.66 8.66 -5.05
N ALA A 62 14.92 8.12 -4.09
CA ALA A 62 15.03 8.44 -2.66
C ALA A 62 16.44 8.14 -2.13
N GLY A 63 17.00 6.97 -2.45
CA GLY A 63 18.35 6.59 -2.04
C GLY A 63 19.43 7.56 -2.55
N ARG A 64 19.32 8.02 -3.80
CA ARG A 64 20.22 9.06 -4.35
C ARG A 64 20.11 10.38 -3.59
N LEU A 65 18.90 10.80 -3.24
CA LEU A 65 18.68 12.04 -2.48
C LEU A 65 19.15 11.94 -1.03
N LEU A 66 19.05 10.77 -0.39
CA LEU A 66 19.58 10.55 0.96
C LEU A 66 21.12 10.53 0.99
N ALA A 67 21.76 10.01 -0.07
CA ALA A 67 23.21 10.00 -0.20
C ALA A 67 23.81 11.38 -0.51
N ALA A 68 23.02 12.32 -1.02
CA ALA A 68 23.46 13.67 -1.33
C ALA A 68 23.61 14.51 -0.06
N ARG A 69 24.83 14.98 0.23
CA ARG A 69 25.15 15.75 1.45
C ARG A 69 24.35 17.04 1.63
N ASP A 70 23.96 17.68 0.53
CA ASP A 70 23.23 18.95 0.55
C ASP A 70 21.71 18.76 0.47
N SER A 71 21.24 17.52 0.55
CA SER A 71 19.81 17.22 0.52
C SER A 71 19.15 17.59 1.86
N PRO A 72 18.06 18.38 1.86
CA PRO A 72 17.30 18.67 3.08
C PRO A 72 16.80 17.41 3.79
N MET A 73 16.54 16.34 3.04
CA MET A 73 16.03 15.05 3.54
C MET A 73 17.12 14.22 4.26
N SER A 74 18.39 14.58 4.07
CA SER A 74 19.51 14.00 4.82
C SER A 74 19.66 14.60 6.21
N ASP A 75 19.04 15.76 6.48
CA ASP A 75 18.96 16.34 7.82
C ASP A 75 17.88 15.61 8.63
N LYS A 76 18.28 15.09 9.79
CA LYS A 76 17.35 14.45 10.71
C LYS A 76 16.22 15.35 11.20
N ARG A 77 16.45 16.67 11.22
CA ARG A 77 15.45 17.71 11.54
C ARG A 77 14.82 18.35 10.31
N GLY A 78 15.31 18.00 9.11
CA GLY A 78 14.71 18.44 7.86
C GLY A 78 13.40 17.72 7.57
N PRO A 79 12.66 18.15 6.53
CA PRO A 79 11.41 17.51 6.13
C PRO A 79 11.64 16.09 5.61
N ALA A 80 10.58 15.27 5.59
CA ALA A 80 10.55 14.08 4.77
C ALA A 80 10.49 14.48 3.28
N GLY A 81 11.12 13.70 2.41
CA GLY A 81 10.87 13.76 0.97
C GLY A 81 9.70 12.88 0.58
N ALA A 82 8.91 13.32 -0.39
CA ALA A 82 7.80 12.56 -0.95
C ALA A 82 7.94 12.39 -2.48
N VAL A 83 7.82 11.15 -2.94
CA VAL A 83 7.78 10.78 -4.37
C VAL A 83 6.43 10.14 -4.67
N PRO A 84 5.68 10.60 -5.67
CA PRO A 84 4.46 9.93 -6.10
C PRO A 84 4.82 8.58 -6.74
N VAL A 85 4.15 7.51 -6.30
CA VAL A 85 4.46 6.14 -6.73
C VAL A 85 3.36 5.61 -7.64
N LEU A 86 3.80 5.01 -8.74
CA LEU A 86 2.97 4.18 -9.59
C LEU A 86 3.05 2.73 -9.11
N THR A 87 1.91 2.13 -8.76
CA THR A 87 1.83 0.68 -8.58
C THR A 87 0.73 0.12 -9.46
N GLY A 88 0.94 -1.11 -9.93
CA GLY A 88 -0.13 -1.94 -10.49
C GLY A 88 -0.86 -2.72 -9.39
N GLU A 89 -0.67 -2.33 -8.12
CA GLU A 89 -1.25 -2.99 -6.97
C GLU A 89 -2.42 -2.17 -6.44
N ARG A 90 -3.57 -2.82 -6.28
CA ARG A 90 -4.75 -2.19 -5.68
C ARG A 90 -5.59 -3.19 -4.92
N THR A 91 -6.39 -2.71 -3.97
CA THR A 91 -7.37 -3.56 -3.29
C THR A 91 -8.77 -3.20 -3.78
N VAL A 92 -9.48 -4.20 -4.29
CA VAL A 92 -10.89 -4.05 -4.69
C VAL A 92 -11.77 -4.62 -3.60
N GLU A 93 -12.68 -3.79 -3.09
CA GLU A 93 -13.74 -4.24 -2.19
C GLU A 93 -14.94 -4.71 -3.01
N VAL A 94 -15.35 -5.95 -2.82
CA VAL A 94 -16.44 -6.58 -3.57
C VAL A 94 -17.44 -7.24 -2.62
N VAL A 95 -18.71 -6.89 -2.79
CA VAL A 95 -19.81 -7.54 -2.07
C VAL A 95 -20.22 -8.80 -2.83
N ILE A 96 -20.09 -9.96 -2.20
CA ILE A 96 -20.54 -11.26 -2.71
C ILE A 96 -21.90 -11.63 -2.12
N THR A 97 -22.71 -12.29 -2.94
CA THR A 97 -24.04 -12.77 -2.60
C THR A 97 -24.16 -14.26 -2.94
N THR A 98 -25.22 -14.90 -2.45
CA THR A 98 -25.47 -16.31 -2.76
C THR A 98 -25.65 -16.59 -4.25
N ALA A 99 -25.99 -15.57 -5.05
CA ALA A 99 -26.11 -15.67 -6.50
C ALA A 99 -24.74 -15.74 -7.20
N ASP A 100 -23.69 -15.20 -6.57
CA ASP A 100 -22.31 -15.28 -7.08
C ASP A 100 -21.67 -16.64 -6.83
N ALA A 101 -22.32 -17.50 -6.04
CA ALA A 101 -21.82 -18.82 -5.71
C ALA A 101 -22.17 -19.82 -6.83
N PRO A 102 -21.19 -20.39 -7.56
CA PRO A 102 -21.48 -21.35 -8.62
C PRO A 102 -22.21 -22.58 -8.07
N PRO A 103 -23.11 -23.21 -8.83
CA PRO A 103 -23.78 -24.43 -8.41
C PRO A 103 -22.76 -25.57 -8.22
N GLY A 104 -22.82 -26.26 -7.07
CA GLY A 104 -21.94 -27.39 -6.73
C GLY A 104 -20.86 -27.10 -5.69
N GLY A 105 -19.94 -28.07 -5.53
CA GLY A 105 -18.73 -27.94 -4.72
C GLY A 105 -17.69 -27.10 -5.44
N PHE A 106 -17.08 -26.14 -4.75
CA PHE A 106 -15.94 -25.39 -5.27
C PHE A 106 -14.70 -25.88 -4.52
N GLU A 107 -13.71 -26.40 -5.24
CA GLU A 107 -12.44 -26.93 -4.71
C GLU A 107 -11.27 -25.94 -4.84
N GLY A 108 -11.55 -24.67 -5.17
CA GLY A 108 -10.53 -23.62 -5.35
C GLY A 108 -10.21 -22.86 -4.06
N SER A 109 -9.17 -22.03 -4.12
CA SER A 109 -8.76 -21.16 -3.02
C SER A 109 -9.67 -19.94 -2.84
N TYR A 110 -9.46 -19.15 -1.79
CA TYR A 110 -10.19 -17.88 -1.61
C TYR A 110 -9.91 -16.91 -2.77
N GLU A 111 -8.68 -16.94 -3.29
CA GLU A 111 -8.22 -16.17 -4.45
C GLU A 111 -8.91 -16.63 -5.74
N ASP A 112 -9.12 -17.94 -5.92
CA ASP A 112 -9.87 -18.45 -7.08
C ASP A 112 -11.33 -18.00 -7.06
N ALA A 113 -11.95 -18.01 -5.87
CA ALA A 113 -13.31 -17.51 -5.70
C ALA A 113 -13.39 -16.00 -5.97
N ALA A 114 -12.45 -15.23 -5.42
CA ALA A 114 -12.34 -13.79 -5.67
C ALA A 114 -12.15 -13.51 -7.17
N ARG A 115 -11.23 -14.22 -7.82
CA ARG A 115 -10.95 -14.10 -9.25
C ARG A 115 -12.20 -14.37 -10.07
N ALA A 116 -12.92 -15.45 -9.81
CA ALA A 116 -14.15 -15.78 -10.53
C ALA A 116 -15.21 -14.67 -10.42
N VAL A 117 -15.40 -14.11 -9.23
CA VAL A 117 -16.33 -12.99 -8.99
C VAL A 117 -15.90 -11.74 -9.74
N LEU A 118 -14.62 -11.37 -9.65
CA LEU A 118 -14.12 -10.17 -10.31
C LEU A 118 -14.15 -10.31 -11.85
N THR A 119 -13.80 -11.48 -12.39
CA THR A 119 -13.91 -11.78 -13.82
C THR A 119 -15.37 -11.70 -14.29
N ALA A 120 -16.31 -12.32 -13.57
CA ALA A 120 -17.73 -12.32 -13.95
C ALA A 120 -18.34 -10.90 -13.96
N ARG A 121 -17.77 -9.98 -13.17
CA ARG A 121 -18.19 -8.58 -13.05
C ARG A 121 -17.39 -7.61 -13.91
N GLY A 122 -16.37 -8.08 -14.65
CA GLY A 122 -15.50 -7.23 -15.46
C GLY A 122 -14.65 -6.25 -14.65
N LEU A 123 -14.26 -6.63 -13.44
CA LEU A 123 -13.50 -5.78 -12.51
C LEU A 123 -11.97 -5.99 -12.57
N LEU A 124 -11.51 -7.01 -13.31
CA LEU A 124 -10.08 -7.23 -13.58
C LEU A 124 -9.67 -6.57 -14.89
N ALA A 125 -8.60 -5.76 -14.84
CA ALA A 125 -7.96 -5.23 -16.03
C ALA A 125 -7.14 -6.32 -16.76
N GLU A 126 -6.73 -6.05 -18.00
CA GLU A 126 -5.86 -6.96 -18.77
C GLU A 126 -4.50 -7.10 -18.07
N GLY A 127 -4.08 -8.34 -17.81
CA GLY A 127 -2.83 -8.66 -17.11
C GLY A 127 -2.90 -8.57 -15.58
N GLU A 128 -4.01 -8.09 -15.02
CA GLU A 128 -4.20 -7.98 -13.57
C GLU A 128 -4.52 -9.34 -12.94
N GLU A 129 -3.87 -9.64 -11.82
CA GLU A 129 -4.00 -10.92 -11.13
C GLU A 129 -4.43 -10.73 -9.67
N VAL A 130 -5.20 -11.69 -9.15
CA VAL A 130 -5.54 -11.72 -7.72
C VAL A 130 -4.32 -12.19 -6.93
N ALA A 131 -3.83 -11.32 -6.05
CA ALA A 131 -2.75 -11.66 -5.13
C ALA A 131 -3.27 -12.47 -3.93
N TYR A 132 -2.32 -13.10 -3.24
CA TYR A 132 -2.61 -13.77 -1.98
C TYR A 132 -3.08 -12.78 -0.90
N GLY A 133 -3.93 -13.25 0.01
CA GLY A 133 -4.32 -12.46 1.18
C GLY A 133 -5.68 -11.76 1.03
N VAL A 134 -6.63 -12.44 0.38
CA VAL A 134 -8.04 -12.00 0.39
C VAL A 134 -8.52 -11.90 1.84
N THR A 135 -9.01 -10.72 2.24
CA THR A 135 -9.56 -10.46 3.57
C THR A 135 -11.02 -10.00 3.47
N GLY A 136 -11.64 -9.63 4.59
CA GLY A 136 -12.97 -9.03 4.62
C GLY A 136 -13.88 -9.64 5.67
N SER A 137 -15.18 -9.39 5.53
CA SER A 137 -16.23 -9.87 6.42
C SER A 137 -17.25 -10.66 5.61
N TYR A 138 -17.04 -11.97 5.51
CA TYR A 138 -17.88 -12.86 4.72
C TYR A 138 -18.15 -14.19 5.44
N GLN A 139 -19.28 -14.81 5.11
CA GLN A 139 -19.64 -16.12 5.59
C GLN A 139 -19.10 -17.20 4.64
N LEU A 140 -18.72 -18.32 5.24
CA LEU A 140 -18.28 -19.51 4.52
C LEU A 140 -19.44 -20.49 4.39
N HIS A 141 -19.58 -21.12 3.23
CA HIS A 141 -20.55 -22.17 3.03
C HIS A 141 -20.20 -23.37 3.94
N PRO A 142 -21.17 -23.99 4.62
CA PRO A 142 -20.91 -24.96 5.69
C PRO A 142 -20.16 -26.22 5.21
N ILE A 143 -20.37 -26.63 3.96
CA ILE A 143 -19.78 -27.86 3.40
C ILE A 143 -18.50 -27.55 2.63
N THR A 144 -18.56 -26.54 1.75
CA THR A 144 -17.48 -26.26 0.79
C THR A 144 -16.47 -25.24 1.31
N ARG A 145 -16.73 -24.63 2.48
CA ARG A 145 -15.88 -23.62 3.13
C ARG A 145 -15.55 -22.41 2.24
N ARG A 146 -16.29 -22.21 1.14
CA ARG A 146 -16.11 -21.06 0.23
C ARG A 146 -16.80 -19.80 0.74
N PRO A 147 -16.24 -18.59 0.53
CA PRO A 147 -16.98 -17.34 0.68
C PRO A 147 -18.22 -17.36 -0.20
N TYR A 148 -19.41 -17.10 0.37
CA TYR A 148 -20.66 -17.10 -0.41
C TYR A 148 -21.59 -15.91 -0.12
N THR A 149 -21.34 -15.15 0.94
CA THR A 149 -22.04 -13.88 1.18
C THR A 149 -21.22 -12.97 2.10
N GLY A 150 -21.25 -11.66 1.85
CA GLY A 150 -20.55 -10.64 2.62
C GLY A 150 -19.59 -9.81 1.77
N THR A 151 -18.58 -9.23 2.39
CA THR A 151 -17.66 -8.29 1.73
C THR A 151 -16.26 -8.88 1.69
N MET A 152 -15.69 -9.02 0.50
CA MET A 152 -14.29 -9.42 0.29
C MET A 152 -13.46 -8.19 -0.07
N LYS A 153 -12.27 -8.09 0.50
CA LYS A 153 -11.21 -7.17 0.10
C LYS A 153 -10.14 -7.98 -0.62
N VAL A 154 -10.07 -7.79 -1.93
CA VAL A 154 -9.28 -8.60 -2.83
C VAL A 154 -8.05 -7.80 -3.26
N PRO A 155 -6.83 -8.19 -2.84
CA PRO A 155 -5.61 -7.57 -3.34
C PRO A 155 -5.38 -8.01 -4.79
N LEU A 156 -5.04 -7.06 -5.65
CA LEU A 156 -4.73 -7.23 -7.06
C LEU A 156 -3.32 -6.72 -7.34
N VAL A 157 -2.63 -7.37 -8.27
CA VAL A 157 -1.27 -7.06 -8.73
C VAL A 157 -1.21 -7.07 -10.26
N ASN A 158 -0.12 -6.56 -10.84
CA ASN A 158 0.09 -6.49 -12.30
C ASN A 158 -0.99 -5.69 -13.06
N GLY A 159 -1.73 -4.83 -12.36
CA GLY A 159 -2.65 -3.89 -12.97
C GLY A 159 -1.96 -2.75 -13.71
N PRO A 160 -2.72 -1.86 -14.36
CA PRO A 160 -2.18 -0.65 -14.95
C PRO A 160 -1.47 0.20 -13.89
N LEU A 161 -0.33 0.78 -14.26
CA LEU A 161 0.42 1.66 -13.38
C LEU A 161 -0.37 2.96 -13.15
N GLU A 162 -0.94 3.08 -11.95
CA GLU A 162 -1.69 4.27 -11.52
C GLU A 162 -1.04 4.87 -10.27
N HIS A 163 -1.26 6.16 -10.04
CA HIS A 163 -0.79 6.80 -8.81
C HIS A 163 -1.62 6.29 -7.63
N THR A 164 -1.05 5.38 -6.86
CA THR A 164 -1.73 4.67 -5.77
C THR A 164 -1.23 5.09 -4.39
N GLY A 165 -0.09 5.78 -4.32
CA GLY A 165 0.54 6.16 -3.06
C GLY A 165 1.77 7.02 -3.20
N TRP A 166 2.41 7.25 -2.05
CA TRP A 166 3.60 8.07 -1.90
C TRP A 166 4.71 7.29 -1.21
N LEU A 167 5.93 7.44 -1.71
CA LEU A 167 7.14 7.02 -1.03
C LEU A 167 7.67 8.19 -0.22
N PHE A 168 7.66 8.03 1.11
CA PHE A 168 8.27 8.95 2.05
C PHE A 168 9.65 8.49 2.45
N PHE A 169 10.61 9.41 2.50
CA PHE A 169 11.98 9.08 2.86
C PHE A 169 12.64 10.23 3.61
N GLY A 170 13.66 9.93 4.41
CA GLY A 170 14.36 10.93 5.19
C GLY A 170 15.34 10.30 6.16
N VAL A 171 15.97 11.14 6.97
CA VAL A 171 16.74 10.71 8.14
C VAL A 171 15.96 11.06 9.39
N ALA A 172 15.94 10.19 10.39
CA ALA A 172 15.35 10.45 11.71
C ALA A 172 16.38 10.15 12.82
N SER A 173 16.13 10.61 14.03
CA SER A 173 17.05 10.36 15.15
C SER A 173 16.88 8.92 15.68
N CYS A 174 17.96 8.35 16.23
CA CYS A 174 17.94 7.07 16.96
C CYS A 174 18.86 7.12 18.18
#